data_AF-A0A0B8P5K2-F1
#
_entry.id   AF-A0A0B8P5K2-F1
#
_cell.length_a   1.000
_cell.length_b   1.000
_cell.length_c   1.000
_cell.angle_alpha   90.00
_cell.angle_beta   90.00
_cell.angle_gamma   90.00
#
_symmetry.space_group_name_H-M   'P 1'
#
loop_
_entity.id
_entity.type
_entity.pdbx_description
1 polymer ?
#
loop_
_entity_poly.entity_id
_entity_poly.type
_entity_poly.pdbx_seq_one_letter_code
_entity_poly.pdbx_strand_id
1 'polypeptide(L)'
;MKAKETRYQWHRFDERFDLAKNPQEPNRHGWVVEIDPNDPNSTPLKRTALGRFKHENAALHINKDGQVVVYLGDDERGEHLYKFISKNRYQAGNDSANRNLLEEGTLHVAKFSMKENELKGSGEWIELTFGKNGLTKEKRF
;
A
#
# COMPACT_ATOMS: atom_id res chain seq x y z
N MET A 1 -8.76 -7.06 28.02
CA MET A 1 -7.31 -6.82 27.87
C MET A 1 -7.04 -5.34 28.11
N LYS A 2 -6.12 -4.96 29.00
CA LYS A 2 -5.65 -3.56 29.08
C LYS A 2 -4.66 -3.31 27.95
N ALA A 3 -4.82 -2.20 27.21
CA ALA A 3 -3.83 -1.78 26.23
C ALA A 3 -2.48 -1.55 26.94
N LYS A 4 -1.39 -2.12 26.40
CA LYS A 4 -0.03 -1.89 26.89
C LYS A 4 0.27 -0.38 26.82
N GLU A 5 0.93 0.18 27.84
CA GLU A 5 1.34 1.59 27.77
C GLU A 5 2.26 1.80 26.56
N THR A 6 1.81 2.63 25.62
CA THR A 6 2.58 3.04 24.44
C THR A 6 3.20 4.41 24.68
N ARG A 7 4.23 4.76 23.91
CA ARG A 7 4.92 6.06 23.99
C ARG A 7 3.98 7.28 24.00
N TYR A 8 2.87 7.21 23.25
CA TYR A 8 1.98 8.36 23.01
C TYR A 8 0.77 8.44 23.94
N GLN A 9 0.28 7.29 24.45
CA GLN A 9 -0.85 7.21 25.37
C GLN A 9 -2.16 7.93 24.94
N TRP A 10 -2.36 8.23 23.65
CA TRP A 10 -3.52 9.00 23.16
C TRP A 10 -4.88 8.39 23.49
N HIS A 11 -4.97 7.07 23.59
CA HIS A 11 -6.19 6.33 23.97
C HIS A 11 -6.78 6.75 25.33
N ARG A 12 -5.99 7.39 26.20
CA ARG A 12 -6.46 7.91 27.49
C ARG A 12 -7.34 9.16 27.36
N PHE A 13 -7.23 9.87 26.23
CA PHE A 13 -7.83 11.19 26.03
C PHE A 13 -8.71 11.26 24.77
N ASP A 14 -8.46 10.40 23.78
CA ASP A 14 -9.27 10.25 22.58
C ASP A 14 -9.62 8.76 22.39
N GLU A 15 -10.91 8.44 22.56
CA GLU A 15 -11.40 7.06 22.51
C GLU A 15 -11.23 6.41 21.14
N ARG A 16 -11.04 7.20 20.08
CA ARG A 16 -10.71 6.69 18.74
C ARG A 16 -9.47 5.80 18.75
N PHE A 17 -8.50 6.09 19.61
CA PHE A 17 -7.28 5.28 19.76
C PHE A 17 -7.41 4.16 20.80
N ASP A 18 -8.54 4.04 21.50
CA ASP A 18 -8.81 2.93 22.41
C ASP A 18 -9.28 1.70 21.63
N LEU A 19 -8.39 0.72 21.47
CA LEU A 19 -8.68 -0.53 20.74
C LEU A 19 -9.77 -1.38 21.39
N ALA A 20 -10.04 -1.20 22.69
CA ALA A 20 -11.14 -1.89 23.34
C ALA A 20 -12.51 -1.34 22.92
N LYS A 21 -12.58 -0.07 22.51
CA LYS A 21 -13.79 0.60 22.02
C LYS A 21 -13.87 0.62 20.50
N ASN A 22 -12.75 0.89 19.82
CA ASN A 22 -12.65 1.11 18.38
C ASN A 22 -11.64 0.14 17.74
N PRO A 23 -11.89 -1.18 17.75
CA PRO A 23 -10.93 -2.18 17.28
C PRO A 23 -10.62 -2.11 15.79
N GLN A 24 -11.52 -1.52 14.99
CA GLN A 24 -11.35 -1.37 13.54
C GLN A 24 -10.63 -0.07 13.14
N GLU A 25 -10.40 0.86 14.07
CA GLU A 25 -9.72 2.12 13.76
C GLU A 25 -8.31 1.91 13.18
N PRO A 26 -7.47 0.98 13.67
CA PRO A 26 -6.18 0.69 13.06
C PRO A 26 -6.26 0.28 11.58
N ASN A 27 -7.36 -0.34 11.14
CA ASN A 27 -7.55 -0.74 9.74
C ASN A 27 -7.81 0.46 8.83
N ARG A 28 -8.15 1.62 9.40
CA ARG A 28 -8.36 2.88 8.67
C ARG A 28 -7.07 3.66 8.49
N HIS A 29 -5.92 3.20 9.01
CA HIS A 29 -4.61 3.83 8.89
C HIS A 29 -3.57 2.88 8.28
N GLY A 30 -2.41 3.41 7.88
CA GLY A 30 -1.36 2.65 7.17
C GLY A 30 -1.59 2.57 5.65
N TRP A 31 -2.15 3.62 5.06
CA TRP A 31 -2.47 3.72 3.63
C TRP A 31 -1.68 4.85 2.99
N VAL A 32 -1.35 4.72 1.70
CA VAL A 32 -0.96 5.87 0.87
C VAL A 32 -2.17 6.80 0.75
N VAL A 33 -1.94 8.10 0.97
CA VAL A 33 -2.97 9.15 0.87
C VAL A 33 -2.60 10.08 -0.28
N GLU A 34 -3.48 10.17 -1.27
CA GLU A 34 -3.36 11.11 -2.38
C GLU A 34 -3.99 12.46 -1.99
N ILE A 35 -3.24 13.53 -2.22
CA ILE A 35 -3.62 14.91 -1.89
C ILE A 35 -3.51 15.72 -3.18
N ASP A 36 -4.50 16.55 -3.45
CA ASP A 36 -4.44 17.53 -4.54
C ASP A 36 -3.96 18.87 -3.98
N PRO A 37 -2.72 19.29 -4.28
CA PRO A 37 -2.19 20.54 -3.76
C PRO A 37 -2.76 21.78 -4.47
N ASN A 38 -3.43 21.61 -5.62
CA ASN A 38 -3.99 22.72 -6.40
C ASN A 38 -5.43 23.06 -6.00
N ASP A 39 -6.12 22.15 -5.30
CA ASP A 39 -7.48 22.37 -4.78
C ASP A 39 -7.50 22.25 -3.24
N PRO A 40 -7.52 23.39 -2.51
CA PRO A 40 -7.55 23.38 -1.04
C PRO A 40 -8.86 22.86 -0.44
N ASN A 41 -9.93 22.75 -1.24
CA ASN A 41 -11.20 22.17 -0.80
C ASN A 41 -11.29 20.67 -1.12
N SER A 42 -10.31 20.10 -1.81
CA SER A 42 -10.30 18.69 -2.13
C SER A 42 -10.18 17.84 -0.86
N THR A 43 -10.90 16.72 -0.84
CA THR A 43 -10.76 15.73 0.22
C THR A 43 -9.66 14.74 -0.15
N PRO A 44 -8.61 14.57 0.67
CA PRO A 44 -7.58 13.57 0.43
C PRO A 44 -8.13 12.14 0.36
N LEU A 45 -7.53 11.31 -0.48
CA LEU A 45 -8.03 9.97 -0.80
C LEU A 45 -7.06 8.89 -0.30
N LYS A 46 -7.55 7.98 0.56
CA LYS A 46 -6.79 6.79 0.97
C LYS A 46 -6.86 5.75 -0.15
N ARG A 47 -5.74 5.48 -0.83
CA ARG A 47 -5.69 4.57 -1.99
C ARG A 47 -5.47 3.13 -1.55
N THR A 48 -6.57 2.45 -1.26
CA THR A 48 -6.54 1.11 -0.64
C THR A 48 -5.98 0.03 -1.55
N ALA A 49 -6.07 0.19 -2.87
CA ALA A 49 -5.51 -0.75 -3.83
C ALA A 49 -3.97 -0.85 -3.77
N LEU A 50 -3.28 0.12 -3.16
CA LEU A 50 -1.84 0.10 -2.93
C LEU A 50 -1.44 -0.73 -1.69
N GLY A 51 -2.42 -1.27 -0.95
CA GLY A 51 -2.20 -2.11 0.22
C GLY A 51 -1.99 -1.33 1.52
N ARG A 52 -2.13 -2.04 2.64
CA ARG A 52 -1.98 -1.50 3.99
C ARG A 52 -0.76 -2.10 4.69
N PHE A 53 0.22 -1.25 4.98
CA PHE A 53 1.45 -1.57 5.71
C PHE A 53 2.14 -0.27 6.17
N LYS A 54 3.36 -0.32 6.73
CA LYS A 54 4.08 0.88 7.20
C LYS A 54 4.85 1.51 6.04
N HIS A 55 4.08 2.09 5.11
CA HIS A 55 4.60 2.79 3.93
C HIS A 55 5.68 3.81 4.29
N GLU A 56 6.85 3.69 3.66
CA GLU A 56 7.92 4.69 3.75
C GLU A 56 7.71 5.82 2.73
N ASN A 57 7.82 5.51 1.42
CA ASN A 57 7.53 6.39 0.32
C ASN A 57 6.70 5.70 -0.77
N ALA A 58 6.38 6.43 -1.85
CA ALA A 58 5.72 5.91 -3.04
C ALA A 58 6.46 6.38 -4.31
N ALA A 59 7.21 5.48 -4.93
CA ALA A 59 7.98 5.79 -6.14
C ALA A 59 7.15 5.50 -7.41
N LEU A 60 6.65 6.57 -8.03
CA LEU A 60 5.78 6.51 -9.22
C LEU A 60 6.59 6.43 -10.53
N HIS A 61 6.10 5.60 -11.46
CA HIS A 61 6.61 5.49 -12.81
C HIS A 61 5.47 5.25 -13.80
N ILE A 62 5.50 5.90 -14.97
CA ILE A 62 4.60 5.55 -16.08
C ILE A 62 5.34 4.54 -16.97
N ASN A 63 4.84 3.31 -17.01
CA ASN A 63 5.43 2.26 -17.83
C ASN A 63 5.30 2.58 -19.33
N LYS A 64 6.07 1.91 -20.18
CA LYS A 64 6.08 2.14 -21.65
C LYS A 64 4.71 1.98 -22.31
N ASP A 65 3.86 1.14 -21.74
CA ASP A 65 2.50 0.93 -22.21
C ASP A 65 1.50 1.95 -21.63
N GLY A 66 1.93 2.81 -20.71
CA GLY A 66 1.12 3.88 -20.11
C GLY A 66 0.45 3.51 -18.80
N GLN A 67 0.62 2.28 -18.27
CA GLN A 67 0.14 1.97 -16.92
C GLN A 67 0.96 2.74 -15.88
N VAL A 68 0.28 3.22 -14.83
CA VAL A 68 0.92 3.80 -13.65
C VAL A 68 1.45 2.66 -12.79
N VAL A 69 2.71 2.74 -12.43
CA VAL A 69 3.40 1.82 -11.54
C VAL A 69 3.82 2.57 -10.29
N VAL A 70 3.59 2.00 -9.11
CA VAL A 70 4.05 2.56 -7.84
C VAL A 70 4.84 1.50 -7.09
N TYR A 71 6.12 1.76 -6.82
CA TYR A 71 6.94 0.93 -5.93
C TYR A 71 6.85 1.46 -4.50
N LEU A 72 6.72 0.56 -3.53
CA LEU A 72 6.40 0.86 -2.14
C LEU A 72 7.27 -0.01 -1.22
N GLY A 73 7.76 0.56 -0.12
CA GLY A 73 8.49 -0.17 0.92
C GLY A 73 7.72 -0.20 2.24
N ASP A 74 7.83 -1.30 2.97
CA ASP A 74 7.34 -1.45 4.35
C ASP A 74 8.50 -1.35 5.34
N ASP A 75 8.56 -0.25 6.10
CA ASP A 75 9.68 0.06 7.00
C ASP A 75 9.55 -0.65 8.35
N GLU A 76 9.71 -1.97 8.31
CA GLU A 76 9.91 -2.80 9.48
C GLU A 76 10.87 -3.96 9.17
N ARG A 77 11.61 -4.42 10.19
CA ARG A 77 12.61 -5.47 10.02
C ARG A 77 11.94 -6.76 9.57
N GLY A 78 12.36 -7.28 8.42
CA GLY A 78 11.86 -8.53 7.85
C GLY A 78 10.63 -8.37 6.94
N GLU A 79 10.14 -7.15 6.76
CA GLU A 79 9.03 -6.86 5.84
C GLU A 79 9.51 -6.69 4.39
N HIS A 80 8.62 -6.26 3.50
CA HIS A 80 8.74 -6.49 2.07
C HIS A 80 8.75 -5.22 1.20
N LEU A 81 9.11 -5.42 -0.07
CA LEU A 81 8.95 -4.44 -1.15
C LEU A 81 7.74 -4.80 -2.00
N TYR A 82 6.97 -3.80 -2.39
CA TYR A 82 5.74 -3.95 -3.14
C TYR A 82 5.75 -3.15 -4.43
N LYS A 83 4.91 -3.57 -5.37
CA LYS A 83 4.69 -2.90 -6.66
C LYS A 83 3.21 -2.94 -7.02
N PHE A 84 2.59 -1.78 -7.11
CA PHE A 84 1.26 -1.61 -7.68
C PHE A 84 1.35 -1.30 -9.18
N ILE A 85 0.44 -1.85 -9.98
CA ILE A 85 0.25 -1.54 -11.41
C ILE A 85 -1.22 -1.20 -11.64
N SER A 86 -1.51 -0.01 -12.16
CA SER A 86 -2.88 0.44 -12.42
C SER A 86 -3.57 -0.37 -13.51
N LYS A 87 -4.89 -0.55 -13.38
CA LYS A 87 -5.73 -1.16 -14.42
C LYS A 87 -5.81 -0.28 -15.67
N ASN A 88 -5.98 1.03 -15.46
CA ASN A 88 -6.14 2.02 -16.53
C ASN A 88 -4.81 2.72 -16.84
N ARG A 89 -4.74 3.37 -18.01
CA ARG A 89 -3.53 4.05 -18.51
C ARG A 89 -3.59 5.55 -18.23
N TYR A 90 -2.42 6.12 -17.94
CA TYR A 90 -2.23 7.56 -17.82
C TYR A 90 -2.51 8.28 -19.14
N GLN A 91 -3.21 9.40 -19.06
CA GLN A 91 -3.53 10.28 -20.18
C GLN A 91 -2.87 11.65 -19.96
N ALA A 92 -1.83 11.95 -20.73
CA ALA A 92 -1.08 13.19 -20.60
C ALA A 92 -2.01 14.42 -20.73
N GLY A 93 -1.95 15.33 -19.75
CA GLY A 93 -2.73 16.56 -19.72
C GLY A 93 -4.22 16.40 -19.38
N ASN A 94 -4.68 15.20 -19.01
CA ASN A 94 -6.06 14.96 -18.63
C ASN A 94 -6.20 14.51 -17.16
N ASP A 95 -6.08 15.48 -16.24
CA ASP A 95 -6.12 15.22 -14.80
C ASP A 95 -7.43 14.55 -14.37
N SER A 96 -8.56 14.91 -15.00
CA SER A 96 -9.85 14.30 -14.70
C SER A 96 -9.87 12.80 -15.00
N ALA A 97 -9.27 12.37 -16.12
CA ALA A 97 -9.15 10.96 -16.47
C ALA A 97 -8.12 10.22 -15.59
N ASN A 98 -7.13 10.95 -15.07
CA ASN A 98 -6.07 10.39 -14.24
C ASN A 98 -6.42 10.26 -12.76
N ARG A 99 -7.48 10.94 -12.30
CA ARG A 99 -7.84 11.08 -10.88
C ARG A 99 -8.08 9.76 -10.15
N ASN A 100 -8.45 8.70 -10.86
CA ASN A 100 -8.77 7.40 -10.26
C ASN A 100 -7.81 6.27 -10.68
N LEU A 101 -6.63 6.59 -11.22
CA LEU A 101 -5.68 5.57 -11.68
C LEU A 101 -5.12 4.68 -10.56
N LEU A 102 -5.14 5.16 -9.31
CA LEU A 102 -4.68 4.43 -8.13
C LEU A 102 -5.79 3.67 -7.40
N GLU A 103 -7.04 3.71 -7.91
CA GLU A 103 -8.19 3.06 -7.29
C GLU A 103 -8.30 1.58 -7.68
N GLU A 104 -7.92 1.25 -8.92
CA GLU A 104 -8.01 -0.11 -9.46
C GLU A 104 -6.69 -0.53 -10.09
N GLY A 105 -6.22 -1.72 -9.75
CA GLY A 105 -5.00 -2.29 -10.28
C GLY A 105 -4.62 -3.58 -9.57
N THR A 106 -3.36 -3.96 -9.71
CA THR A 106 -2.82 -5.19 -9.14
C THR A 106 -1.61 -4.88 -8.27
N LEU A 107 -1.69 -5.26 -7.00
CA LEU A 107 -0.58 -5.19 -6.07
C LEU A 107 0.27 -6.46 -6.15
N HIS A 108 1.59 -6.30 -6.08
CA HIS A 108 2.57 -7.38 -6.09
C HIS A 108 3.55 -7.21 -4.93
N VAL A 109 4.16 -8.32 -4.51
CA VAL A 109 5.27 -8.35 -3.55
C VAL A 109 6.53 -8.90 -4.22
N ALA A 110 7.70 -8.38 -3.86
CA ALA A 110 8.97 -8.85 -4.40
C ALA A 110 9.42 -10.15 -3.73
N LYS A 111 9.99 -11.06 -4.52
CA LYS A 111 10.78 -12.19 -4.04
C LYS A 111 12.13 -12.19 -4.75
N PHE A 112 13.20 -12.15 -3.98
CA PHE A 112 14.58 -12.15 -4.49
C PHE A 112 15.18 -13.54 -4.39
N SER A 113 15.95 -13.93 -5.39
CA SER A 113 16.71 -15.18 -5.44
C SER A 113 18.16 -14.88 -5.76
N MET A 114 19.08 -15.44 -4.99
CA MET A 114 20.52 -15.25 -5.15
C MET A 114 21.25 -16.55 -4.91
N LYS A 115 22.40 -16.70 -5.56
CA LYS A 115 23.35 -17.78 -5.25
C LYS A 115 24.29 -17.31 -4.16
N GLU A 116 24.70 -18.25 -3.32
CA GLU A 116 25.73 -18.01 -2.32
C GLU A 116 27.01 -17.50 -3.02
N ASN A 117 27.61 -16.44 -2.49
CA ASN A 117 28.79 -15.75 -3.03
C ASN A 117 28.61 -15.00 -4.36
N GLU A 118 27.38 -14.78 -4.85
CA GLU A 118 27.12 -13.88 -5.99
C GLU A 118 26.44 -12.58 -5.52
N LEU A 119 26.97 -11.42 -5.96
CA LEU A 119 26.33 -10.12 -5.71
C LEU A 119 25.13 -9.85 -6.62
N LYS A 120 25.04 -10.59 -7.74
CA LYS A 120 23.92 -10.50 -8.69
C LYS A 120 22.92 -11.60 -8.37
N GLY A 121 21.64 -11.27 -8.52
CA GLY A 121 20.55 -12.21 -8.34
C GLY A 121 19.44 -11.94 -9.35
N SER A 122 18.34 -12.65 -9.17
CA SER A 122 17.09 -12.41 -9.87
C SER A 122 16.00 -12.04 -8.88
N GLY A 123 14.93 -11.43 -9.39
CA GLY A 123 13.75 -11.13 -8.60
C GLY A 123 12.49 -11.38 -9.41
N GLU A 124 11.41 -11.73 -8.72
CA GLU A 124 10.08 -11.86 -9.30
C GLU A 124 9.08 -11.02 -8.51
N TRP A 125 8.04 -10.55 -9.20
CA TRP A 125 6.90 -9.86 -8.61
C TRP A 125 5.73 -10.85 -8.51
N ILE A 126 5.31 -11.17 -7.29
CA ILE A 126 4.23 -12.12 -7.02
C ILE A 126 2.94 -11.34 -6.79
N GLU A 127 1.92 -11.62 -7.60
CA GLU A 127 0.60 -10.98 -7.51
C GLU A 127 -0.11 -11.30 -6.18
N LEU A 128 -0.63 -10.27 -5.52
CA LEU A 128 -1.41 -10.34 -4.30
C LEU A 128 -2.92 -10.19 -4.59
N THR A 129 -3.49 -11.20 -5.25
CA THR A 129 -4.91 -11.25 -5.59
C THR A 129 -5.56 -12.46 -4.96
N PHE A 130 -6.72 -12.26 -4.32
CA PHE A 130 -7.51 -13.35 -3.77
C PHE A 130 -7.83 -14.40 -4.85
N GLY A 131 -7.67 -15.68 -4.51
CA GLY A 131 -7.79 -16.80 -5.44
C GLY A 131 -6.49 -17.15 -6.20
N LYS A 132 -5.44 -16.35 -6.11
CA LYS A 132 -4.12 -16.62 -6.72
C LYS A 132 -3.04 -16.83 -5.68
N ASN A 133 -1.96 -17.52 -6.05
CA ASN A 133 -0.74 -17.65 -5.25
C ASN A 133 -0.97 -18.13 -3.80
N GLY A 134 -2.04 -18.89 -3.56
CA GLY A 134 -2.40 -19.39 -2.23
C GLY A 134 -3.16 -18.40 -1.33
N LEU A 135 -3.56 -17.23 -1.83
CA LEU A 135 -4.43 -16.30 -1.12
C LEU A 135 -5.89 -16.75 -1.25
N THR A 136 -6.24 -17.86 -0.60
CA THR A 136 -7.59 -18.43 -0.64
C THR A 136 -8.23 -18.47 0.74
N LYS A 137 -9.56 -18.58 0.75
CA LYS A 137 -10.35 -18.68 1.99
C LYS A 137 -9.91 -19.85 2.87
N GLU A 138 -9.56 -20.99 2.28
CA GLU A 138 -9.13 -22.20 3.01
C GLU A 138 -7.83 -21.95 3.79
N LYS A 139 -6.95 -21.10 3.26
CA LYS A 139 -5.73 -20.66 3.91
C LYS A 139 -5.93 -19.44 4.81
N ARG A 140 -7.19 -19.05 5.05
CA ARG A 140 -7.63 -17.94 5.92
C ARG A 140 -7.21 -16.56 5.42
N PHE A 141 -7.23 -16.37 4.10
CA PHE A 141 -7.17 -15.07 3.43
C PHE A 141 -8.56 -14.63 2.93
#